data_AF-A0A6M0BLN4-F1
#
_entry.id   AF-A0A6M0BLN4-F1
#
_cell.length_a   1.000
_cell.length_b   1.000
_cell.length_c   1.000
_cell.angle_alpha   90.00
_cell.angle_beta   90.00
_cell.angle_gamma   90.00
#
_symmetry.space_group_name_H-M   'P 1'
#
loop_
_entity.id
_entity.type
_entity.pdbx_description
1 polymer ?
#
loop_
_entity_poly.entity_id
_entity_poly.type
_entity_poly.pdbx_seq_one_letter_code
_entity_poly.pdbx_strand_id
1 'polypeptide(L)' 'MTLNFTKFYKATNPSKTLDLTQAEDQKLYIDFSSVRGGALIQQLKAQITLFSEDQPTCQL' A
#
# COMPACT_ATOMS: atom_id res chain seq x y z
N MET A 1 -22.00 -18.12 13.62
CA MET A 1 -21.18 -16.92 13.89
C MET A 1 -22.10 -15.72 13.97
N THR A 2 -22.10 -14.99 15.09
CA THR A 2 -22.93 -13.80 15.28
C THR A 2 -22.09 -12.56 14.97
N LEU A 3 -22.45 -11.80 13.93
CA LEU A 3 -21.70 -10.61 13.52
C LEU A 3 -21.95 -9.47 14.50
N ASN A 4 -20.89 -8.93 15.09
CA ASN A 4 -21.00 -7.72 15.91
C ASN A 4 -20.94 -6.47 15.00
N PHE A 5 -22.11 -5.92 14.68
CA PHE A 5 -22.25 -4.76 13.80
C PHE A 5 -21.47 -3.54 14.26
N THR A 6 -21.45 -3.26 15.57
CA THR A 6 -20.72 -2.10 16.11
C THR A 6 -19.22 -2.24 15.89
N LYS A 7 -18.67 -3.45 16.10
CA LYS A 7 -17.25 -3.72 15.85
C LYS A 7 -16.92 -3.59 14.36
N PHE A 8 -17.78 -4.15 13.50
CA PHE A 8 -17.60 -4.07 12.05
C PHE A 8 -17.62 -2.62 11.54
N TYR A 9 -18.63 -1.84 11.92
CA TYR A 9 -18.76 -0.43 11.52
C TYR A 9 -17.56 0.42 11.94
N LYS A 10 -17.04 0.20 13.17
CA LYS A 10 -15.84 0.90 13.65
C LYS A 10 -14.57 0.51 12.88
N ALA A 11 -14.46 -0.75 12.46
CA ALA A 11 -13.32 -1.24 11.70
C ALA A 11 -13.30 -0.73 10.24
N THR A 12 -14.46 -0.38 9.68
CA THR A 12 -14.59 0.14 8.31
C THR A 12 -14.59 1.67 8.24
N ASN A 13 -14.38 2.38 9.35
CA ASN A 13 -14.37 3.85 9.36
C ASN A 13 -13.02 4.38 8.86
N PRO A 14 -12.94 4.98 7.65
CA PRO A 14 -11.68 5.45 7.09
C PRO A 14 -11.11 6.67 7.81
N SER A 15 -11.90 7.37 8.63
CA SER A 15 -11.45 8.51 9.44
C SER A 15 -10.77 8.09 10.74
N LYS A 16 -10.80 6.79 11.10
CA LYS A 16 -10.09 6.27 12.25
C LYS A 16 -8.68 5.87 11.83
N THR A 17 -7.67 6.58 12.34
CA THR A 17 -6.27 6.16 12.18
C THR A 17 -6.02 4.85 12.91
N LEU A 18 -5.31 3.92 12.26
CA LEU A 18 -4.88 2.66 12.87
C LEU A 18 -3.64 2.90 13.74
N ASP A 19 -3.68 2.41 14.98
CA ASP A 19 -2.52 2.38 15.87
C ASP A 19 -1.84 1.00 15.79
N LEU A 20 -0.70 0.93 15.10
CA LEU A 20 0.05 -0.32 14.93
C LEU A 20 0.64 -0.87 16.25
N THR A 21 0.63 -0.11 17.35
CA THR A 21 1.00 -0.65 18.67
C THR A 21 -0.11 -1.52 19.27
N GLN A 22 -1.35 -1.40 18.77
CA GLN A 22 -2.49 -2.20 19.22
C GLN A 22 -2.71 -3.42 18.33
N ALA A 23 -2.75 -4.60 18.95
CA ALA A 23 -2.94 -5.86 18.24
C ALA A 23 -4.27 -5.96 17.46
N GLU A 24 -5.32 -5.27 17.87
CA GLU A 24 -6.59 -5.25 17.14
C GLU A 24 -6.52 -4.40 15.87
N ASP A 25 -5.80 -3.28 15.89
CA ASP A 25 -5.65 -2.40 14.73
C ASP A 25 -4.65 -2.98 13.72
N GLN A 26 -3.64 -3.73 14.18
CA GLN A 26 -2.75 -4.51 13.30
C GLN A 26 -3.52 -5.48 12.40
N LYS A 27 -4.59 -6.12 12.91
CA LYS A 27 -5.44 -7.05 12.13
C LYS A 27 -6.24 -6.35 11.03
N LEU A 28 -6.40 -5.03 11.13
CA LEU A 28 -7.12 -4.21 10.16
C LEU A 28 -6.20 -3.58 9.13
N TYR A 29 -4.87 -3.68 9.31
CA TYR A 29 -3.90 -3.18 8.37
C TYR A 29 -3.84 -4.08 7.13
N ILE A 30 -3.93 -3.46 5.95
CA ILE A 30 -3.77 -4.14 4.66
C ILE A 30 -2.53 -3.57 4.00
N ASP A 31 -1.52 -4.43 3.80
CA ASP A 31 -0.32 -4.03 3.10
C ASP A 31 -0.52 -4.09 1.58
N PHE A 32 -0.67 -2.92 0.96
CA PHE A 32 -0.69 -2.78 -0.50
C PHE A 32 0.70 -2.63 -1.13
N SER A 33 1.80 -2.79 -0.39
CA SER A 33 3.17 -2.63 -0.91
C SER A 33 3.44 -3.58 -2.09
N SER A 34 2.97 -4.82 -2.02
CA SER A 34 3.19 -5.84 -3.05
C SER A 34 2.51 -5.54 -4.39
N VAL A 35 1.45 -4.75 -4.38
CA VAL A 35 0.72 -4.32 -5.59
C VAL A 35 0.96 -2.86 -5.94
N ARG A 36 1.65 -2.11 -5.06
CA ARG A 36 2.04 -0.72 -5.33
C ARG A 36 3.08 -0.71 -6.43
N GLY A 37 2.74 -0.03 -7.52
CA GLY A 37 3.66 0.18 -8.62
C GLY A 37 3.86 -1.05 -9.51
N GLY A 38 2.80 -1.78 -9.87
CA GLY A 38 2.87 -2.92 -10.80
C GLY A 38 3.45 -2.57 -12.19
N ALA A 39 2.60 -2.54 -13.22
CA ALA A 39 3.06 -2.28 -14.59
C ALA A 39 3.79 -0.93 -14.74
N LEU A 40 3.40 0.07 -13.94
CA LEU A 40 3.96 1.42 -14.01
C LEU A 40 5.45 1.47 -13.62
N ILE A 41 5.87 0.86 -12.50
CA ILE A 41 7.29 0.83 -12.11
C ILE A 41 8.10 0.01 -13.11
N GLN A 42 7.52 -1.08 -13.64
CA GLN A 42 8.19 -1.87 -14.67
C GLN A 42 8.45 -1.08 -15.96
N GLN A 43 7.45 -0.31 -16.41
CA GLN A 43 7.59 0.57 -17.57
C GLN A 43 8.61 1.70 -17.33
N LEU A 44 8.55 2.34 -16.17
CA LEU A 44 9.52 3.36 -15.76
C LEU A 44 10.93 2.80 -15.73
N LYS A 45 11.12 1.64 -15.11
CA LYS A 45 12.41 0.94 -15.10
C LYS A 45 12.88 0.61 -16.51
N ALA A 46 12.02 0.07 -17.37
CA ALA A 46 12.38 -0.25 -18.75
C ALA A 46 12.79 1.00 -19.54
N GLN A 47 12.11 2.12 -19.33
CA GLN A 47 12.44 3.39 -19.97
C GLN A 47 13.79 3.94 -19.49
N ILE A 48 14.03 3.94 -18.18
CA ILE A 48 15.32 4.35 -17.60
C ILE A 48 16.44 3.45 -18.11
N THR A 49 16.25 2.13 -18.11
CA THR A 49 17.22 1.20 -18.70
C THR A 49 17.44 1.49 -20.17
N LEU A 50 16.41 1.74 -20.98
CA LEU A 50 16.63 1.94 -22.42
C LEU A 50 17.30 3.28 -22.76
N PHE A 51 16.96 4.35 -22.05
CA PHE A 51 17.34 5.72 -22.43
C PHE A 51 18.38 6.36 -21.50
N SER A 52 18.78 5.69 -20.42
CA SER A 52 19.65 6.27 -19.39
C SER A 52 20.63 5.24 -18.80
N GLU A 53 21.03 4.21 -19.55
CA GLU A 53 21.94 3.13 -19.08
C GLU A 53 23.15 3.65 -18.28
N ASP A 54 23.77 4.74 -18.73
CA ASP A 54 25.01 5.28 -18.16
C ASP A 54 24.86 6.71 -17.60
N GLN A 55 23.64 7.23 -17.47
CA GLN A 55 23.39 8.61 -17.06
C GLN A 55 22.45 8.64 -15.85
N PRO A 56 22.82 9.33 -14.75
CA PRO A 56 21.91 9.50 -13.63
C PRO A 56 20.64 10.26 -14.08
N THR A 57 19.48 9.75 -13.70
CA THR A 57 18.16 10.30 -14.07
C THR A 57 17.27 10.41 -12.84
N CYS A 58 16.45 11.46 -12.79
CA CYS A 58 15.48 11.73 -11.74
C CYS A 58 14.05 11.30 -12.15
N GLN A 59 13.92 10.32 -13.04
CA GLN A 59 12.60 9.85 -13.49
C GLN A 59 11.84 9.01 -12.44
N LEU A 60 12.48 8.64 -11.33
CA LEU A 60 11.88 7.89 -10.21
C LEU A 60 11.32 8.80 -9.12
#